data_AF-A0A833XY18-F1
#
_entry.id   AF-A0A833XY18-F1
#
_cell.length_a   1.000
_cell.length_b   1.000
_cell.length_c   1.000
_cell.angle_alpha   90.00
_cell.angle_beta   90.00
_cell.angle_gamma   90.00
#
_symmetry.space_group_name_H-M   'P 1'
#
loop_
_entity.id
_entity.type
_entity.pdbx_description
1 polymer ?
#
loop_
_entity_poly.entity_id
_entity_poly.type
_entity_poly.pdbx_seq_one_letter_code
_entity_poly.pdbx_strand_id
1 'polypeptide(L)'
;MIEKSSRTGGKYVSVHLRFEEDMVAFSCCVYDGGKAEKIEMDLLREKGWKGKFKRKDRIILPSLNRITGKCPLSPLEVGMMLRGMGFGNDTSIYLASGKIYQAGRHLAPLLKMFPHLHTKESLATPEELATYEVNSCTL
;
A
#
# COMPACT_ATOMS: atom_id res chain seq x y z
N MET A 1 19.39 9.98 -0.79
CA MET A 1 18.41 10.06 -1.92
C MET A 1 19.02 10.76 -3.15
N ILE A 2 19.70 11.89 -3.01
CA ILE A 2 20.33 12.66 -4.11
C ILE A 2 21.30 11.83 -4.96
N GLU A 3 22.14 10.99 -4.34
CA GLU A 3 23.07 10.13 -5.09
C GLU A 3 22.34 9.06 -5.93
N LYS A 4 21.24 8.52 -5.40
CA LYS A 4 20.43 7.45 -6.05
C LYS A 4 19.51 8.01 -7.15
N SER A 5 19.10 9.28 -7.06
CA SER A 5 18.28 9.98 -8.08
C SER A 5 19.11 10.77 -9.11
N SER A 6 20.44 10.68 -9.05
CA SER A 6 21.35 11.35 -9.99
C SER A 6 21.05 11.02 -11.46
N ARG A 7 20.56 9.80 -11.74
CA ARG A 7 20.19 9.34 -13.09
C ARG A 7 19.02 10.08 -13.73
N THR A 8 18.14 10.70 -12.95
CA THR A 8 16.99 11.50 -13.43
C THR A 8 17.17 12.99 -13.18
N GLY A 9 18.40 13.45 -12.89
CA GLY A 9 18.67 14.83 -12.50
C GLY A 9 18.00 15.22 -11.18
N GLY A 10 17.82 14.25 -10.27
CA GLY A 10 17.21 14.47 -8.95
C GLY A 10 15.68 14.43 -8.93
N LYS A 11 15.02 14.23 -10.08
CA LYS A 11 13.55 14.19 -10.17
C LYS A 11 13.02 12.80 -9.81
N TYR A 12 11.99 12.73 -8.99
CA TYR A 12 11.35 11.48 -8.59
C TYR A 12 9.85 11.68 -8.37
N VAL A 13 9.10 10.57 -8.41
CA VAL A 13 7.68 10.54 -8.04
C VAL A 13 7.57 9.97 -6.64
N SER A 14 6.91 10.68 -5.73
CA SER A 14 6.56 10.13 -4.42
C SER A 14 5.14 9.56 -4.44
N VAL A 15 5.00 8.33 -3.97
CA VAL A 15 3.72 7.62 -3.86
C VAL A 15 3.51 7.27 -2.40
N HIS A 16 2.44 7.78 -1.80
CA HIS A 16 1.97 7.32 -0.51
C HIS A 16 0.92 6.22 -0.71
N LEU A 17 1.25 4.99 -0.29
CA LEU A 17 0.42 3.82 -0.50
C LEU A 17 -0.09 3.26 0.83
N ARG A 18 -1.41 3.38 1.03
CA ARG A 18 -2.12 2.87 2.22
C ARG A 18 -2.74 1.50 1.94
N PHE A 19 -1.90 0.52 1.63
CA PHE A 19 -2.30 -0.86 1.35
C PHE A 19 -1.84 -1.82 2.45
N GLU A 20 -1.92 -1.38 3.70
CA GLU A 20 -1.65 -2.19 4.88
C GLU A 20 -2.82 -3.11 5.24
N GLU A 21 -2.56 -4.18 5.99
CA GLU A 21 -3.54 -5.20 6.37
C GLU A 21 -4.78 -4.62 7.07
N ASP A 22 -4.58 -3.66 7.98
CA ASP A 22 -5.67 -2.97 8.67
C ASP A 22 -6.52 -2.12 7.72
N MET A 23 -5.89 -1.42 6.78
CA MET A 23 -6.55 -0.60 5.78
C MET A 23 -7.36 -1.44 4.78
N VAL A 24 -6.78 -2.56 4.32
CA VAL A 24 -7.47 -3.54 3.46
C VAL A 24 -8.68 -4.10 4.19
N ALA A 25 -8.52 -4.55 5.44
CA ALA A 25 -9.62 -5.07 6.25
C ALA A 25 -10.72 -4.02 6.51
N PHE A 26 -10.33 -2.79 6.86
CA PHE A 26 -11.23 -1.70 7.22
C PHE A 26 -12.08 -1.20 6.04
N SER A 27 -11.49 -1.16 4.84
CA SER A 27 -12.16 -0.67 3.63
C SER A 27 -13.34 -1.53 3.18
N CYS A 28 -13.39 -2.79 3.63
CA CYS A 28 -14.36 -3.80 3.20
C CYS A 28 -14.46 -3.97 1.68
N CYS A 29 -13.38 -3.66 0.97
CA CYS A 29 -13.27 -3.88 -0.46
C CYS A 29 -12.88 -5.33 -0.76
N VAL A 30 -13.04 -5.73 -2.02
CA VAL A 30 -12.67 -7.06 -2.50
C VAL A 30 -11.54 -6.88 -3.51
N TYR A 31 -10.43 -7.60 -3.29
CA TYR A 31 -9.29 -7.64 -4.20
C TYR A 31 -9.15 -9.03 -4.82
N ASP A 32 -7.96 -9.37 -5.29
CA ASP A 32 -7.65 -10.56 -6.08
C ASP A 32 -7.36 -11.82 -5.24
N GLY A 33 -7.50 -11.77 -3.90
CA GLY A 33 -7.30 -12.91 -3.02
C GLY A 33 -8.53 -13.82 -2.83
N GLY A 34 -9.68 -13.47 -3.40
CA GLY A 34 -10.87 -14.33 -3.47
C GLY A 34 -11.48 -14.70 -2.10
N LYS A 35 -11.98 -15.93 -1.96
CA LYS A 35 -12.67 -16.38 -0.74
C LYS A 35 -11.73 -16.41 0.48
N ALA A 36 -10.46 -16.75 0.28
CA ALA A 36 -9.47 -16.82 1.35
C ALA A 36 -9.21 -15.44 1.97
N GLU A 37 -8.93 -14.44 1.12
CA GLU A 37 -8.80 -13.04 1.55
C GLU A 37 -10.05 -12.55 2.27
N LYS A 38 -11.24 -12.85 1.74
CA LYS A 38 -12.49 -12.45 2.39
C LYS A 38 -12.60 -12.97 3.83
N ILE A 39 -12.31 -14.25 4.04
CA ILE A 39 -12.35 -14.89 5.37
C ILE A 39 -11.29 -14.27 6.30
N GLU A 40 -10.06 -14.09 5.80
CA GLU A 40 -8.98 -13.46 6.55
C GLU A 40 -9.36 -12.03 6.99
N MET A 41 -9.87 -11.21 6.06
CA MET A 41 -10.30 -9.85 6.34
C MET A 41 -11.50 -9.80 7.30
N ASP A 42 -12.42 -10.77 7.24
CA ASP A 42 -13.52 -10.88 8.21
C ASP A 42 -13.01 -11.18 9.63
N LEU A 43 -12.01 -12.05 9.77
CA LEU A 43 -11.38 -12.36 11.06
C LEU A 43 -10.63 -11.15 11.62
N LEU A 44 -9.87 -10.45 10.79
CA LEU A 44 -9.16 -9.21 11.16
C LEU A 44 -10.14 -8.12 11.60
N ARG A 45 -11.26 -7.96 10.86
CA ARG A 45 -12.32 -7.02 11.21
C ARG A 45 -12.94 -7.30 12.58
N GLU A 46 -13.19 -8.58 12.86
CA GLU A 46 -13.75 -8.99 14.15
C GLU A 46 -12.78 -8.72 15.30
N LYS A 47 -11.51 -9.11 15.13
CA LYS A 47 -10.45 -8.92 16.13
C LYS A 47 -10.17 -7.44 16.40
N GLY A 48 -10.02 -6.63 15.36
CA GLY A 48 -9.61 -5.23 15.47
C GLY A 48 -10.72 -4.28 15.90
N TRP A 49 -11.97 -4.52 15.48
CA TRP A 49 -13.07 -3.56 15.69
C TRP A 49 -14.29 -4.15 16.39
N LYS A 50 -14.19 -5.33 17.01
CA LYS A 50 -15.18 -5.92 17.94
C LYS A 50 -16.63 -5.79 17.46
N GLY A 51 -16.93 -6.38 16.29
CA GLY A 51 -18.28 -6.36 15.71
C GLY A 51 -18.75 -5.04 15.08
N LYS A 52 -17.92 -3.97 15.00
CA LYS A 52 -18.28 -2.69 14.33
C LYS A 52 -18.80 -2.87 12.89
N PHE A 53 -18.36 -3.92 12.20
CA PHE A 53 -18.74 -4.23 10.82
C PHE A 53 -19.95 -5.17 10.70
N LYS A 54 -20.41 -5.76 11.81
CA LYS A 54 -21.56 -6.68 11.86
C LYS A 54 -22.83 -6.03 12.43
N ARG A 55 -22.80 -4.72 12.71
CA ARG A 55 -23.96 -4.00 13.23
C ARG A 55 -25.05 -3.92 12.16
N LYS A 56 -26.31 -4.10 12.56
CA LYS A 56 -27.47 -4.19 11.65
C LYS A 56 -27.70 -2.91 10.83
N ASP A 57 -27.28 -1.77 11.34
CA ASP A 57 -27.35 -0.45 10.70
C ASP A 57 -26.28 -0.24 9.62
N ARG A 58 -25.24 -1.09 9.57
CA ARG A 58 -24.10 -0.90 8.69
C ARG A 58 -24.17 -1.81 7.46
N ILE A 59 -24.55 -1.21 6.33
CA ILE A 59 -24.56 -1.89 5.03
C ILE A 59 -23.17 -1.79 4.40
N ILE A 60 -22.58 -2.94 4.05
CA ILE A 60 -21.27 -3.02 3.39
C ILE A 60 -21.49 -3.39 1.92
N LEU A 61 -21.16 -2.46 1.03
CA LEU A 61 -21.23 -2.65 -0.42
C LEU A 61 -19.84 -2.43 -1.03
N PRO A 62 -19.05 -3.51 -1.24
CA PRO A 62 -17.67 -3.38 -1.74
C PRO A 62 -17.57 -2.62 -3.06
N SER A 63 -18.49 -2.86 -4.00
CA SER A 63 -18.52 -2.18 -5.29
C SER A 63 -18.76 -0.67 -5.16
N LEU A 64 -19.63 -0.26 -4.23
CA LEU A 64 -19.89 1.15 -3.99
C LEU A 64 -18.69 1.83 -3.32
N ASN A 65 -18.04 1.16 -2.37
CA ASN A 65 -16.81 1.65 -1.75
C ASN A 65 -15.71 1.90 -2.81
N ARG A 66 -15.62 1.02 -3.81
CA ARG A 66 -14.66 1.16 -4.90
C ARG A 66 -14.94 2.38 -5.78
N ILE A 67 -16.18 2.54 -6.25
CA ILE A 67 -16.57 3.64 -7.14
C ILE A 67 -16.49 4.99 -6.43
N THR A 68 -16.77 5.02 -5.12
CA THR A 68 -16.70 6.25 -4.31
C THR A 68 -15.27 6.58 -3.81
N GLY A 69 -14.25 5.83 -4.23
CA GLY A 69 -12.85 6.09 -3.87
C GLY A 69 -12.50 5.76 -2.41
N LYS A 70 -13.30 4.94 -1.72
CA LYS A 70 -13.03 4.52 -0.34
C LYS A 70 -12.09 3.32 -0.24
N CYS A 71 -11.88 2.59 -1.34
CA CYS A 71 -10.93 1.49 -1.38
C CYS A 71 -9.51 2.01 -1.60
N PRO A 72 -8.51 1.55 -0.83
CA PRO A 72 -7.14 1.79 -1.19
C PRO A 72 -6.81 1.14 -2.56
N LEU A 73 -5.99 1.83 -3.34
CA LEU A 73 -5.49 1.29 -4.61
C LEU A 73 -4.49 0.18 -4.33
N SER A 74 -4.55 -0.91 -5.09
CA SER A 74 -3.50 -1.92 -5.06
C SER A 74 -2.21 -1.39 -5.70
N PRO A 75 -1.02 -1.90 -5.34
CA PRO A 75 0.22 -1.46 -5.98
C PRO A 75 0.21 -1.66 -7.52
N LEU A 76 -0.51 -2.66 -8.02
CA LEU A 76 -0.72 -2.87 -9.46
C LEU A 76 -1.49 -1.70 -10.09
N GLU A 77 -2.58 -1.28 -9.49
CA GLU A 77 -3.42 -0.18 -9.99
C GLU A 77 -2.67 1.14 -9.97
N VAL A 78 -1.87 1.39 -8.93
CA VAL A 78 -0.97 2.54 -8.86
C VAL A 78 0.04 2.50 -9.99
N GLY A 79 0.67 1.35 -10.25
CA GLY A 79 1.63 1.23 -11.34
C GLY A 79 0.99 1.45 -12.72
N MET A 80 -0.22 0.94 -12.94
CA MET A 80 -1.00 1.20 -14.16
C MET A 80 -1.35 2.68 -14.31
N MET A 81 -1.76 3.34 -13.22
CA MET A 81 -2.05 4.77 -13.21
C MET A 81 -0.82 5.60 -13.58
N LEU A 82 0.34 5.31 -12.96
CA LEU A 82 1.60 5.99 -13.28
C LEU A 82 2.00 5.81 -14.74
N ARG A 83 1.84 4.60 -15.29
CA ARG A 83 2.05 4.33 -16.72
C ARG A 83 1.11 5.15 -17.60
N GLY A 84 -0.18 5.23 -17.23
CA GLY A 84 -1.17 6.05 -17.94
C GLY A 84 -0.86 7.54 -17.91
N MET A 85 -0.18 8.03 -16.87
CA MET A 85 0.30 9.41 -16.77
C MET A 85 1.58 9.68 -17.59
N GLY A 86 2.17 8.66 -18.22
CA GLY A 86 3.35 8.79 -19.05
C GLY A 86 4.69 8.53 -18.34
N PHE A 87 4.68 8.00 -17.11
CA PHE A 87 5.93 7.62 -16.43
C PHE A 87 6.50 6.32 -16.99
N GLY A 88 7.79 6.35 -17.33
CA GLY A 88 8.56 5.20 -17.84
C GLY A 88 9.17 4.33 -16.75
N ASN A 89 9.77 3.20 -17.14
CA ASN A 89 10.51 2.33 -16.22
C ASN A 89 11.78 2.97 -15.64
N ASP A 90 12.28 4.01 -16.29
CA ASP A 90 13.42 4.82 -15.88
C ASP A 90 13.07 5.81 -14.75
N THR A 91 11.78 6.00 -14.47
CA THR A 91 11.30 6.91 -13.41
C THR A 91 11.68 6.38 -12.04
N SER A 92 12.42 7.18 -11.27
CA SER A 92 12.67 6.93 -9.85
C SER A 92 11.41 7.17 -9.03
N ILE A 93 10.99 6.17 -8.26
CA ILE A 93 9.80 6.23 -7.40
C ILE A 93 10.23 6.09 -5.94
N TYR A 94 9.75 7.00 -5.10
CA TYR A 94 9.79 6.84 -3.65
C TYR A 94 8.43 6.36 -3.15
N LEU A 95 8.38 5.13 -2.63
CA LEU A 95 7.19 4.52 -2.05
C LEU A 95 7.17 4.72 -0.53
N ALA A 96 6.25 5.55 -0.06
CA ALA A 96 5.93 5.71 1.35
C ALA A 96 4.75 4.81 1.71
N SER A 97 4.98 3.78 2.51
CA SER A 97 3.93 2.86 2.97
C SER A 97 4.30 2.25 4.31
N GLY A 98 3.31 1.80 5.07
CA GLY A 98 3.53 0.84 6.15
C GLY A 98 3.84 -0.57 5.62
N LYS A 99 3.61 -1.57 6.47
CA LYS A 99 3.72 -2.98 6.07
C LYS A 99 2.60 -3.33 5.08
N ILE A 100 2.96 -3.43 3.81
CA ILE A 100 2.01 -3.76 2.74
C ILE A 100 1.46 -5.18 2.93
N TYR A 101 0.14 -5.31 2.84
CA TYR A 101 -0.56 -6.59 2.88
C TYR A 101 -0.03 -7.50 1.76
N GLN A 102 0.37 -8.73 2.11
CA GLN A 102 1.00 -9.70 1.20
C GLN A 102 2.00 -9.07 0.21
N ALA A 103 2.95 -8.28 0.74
CA ALA A 103 3.90 -7.49 -0.06
C ALA A 103 4.55 -8.25 -1.23
N GLY A 104 4.96 -9.51 -1.03
CA GLY A 104 5.57 -10.32 -2.10
C GLY A 104 4.66 -10.53 -3.32
N ARG A 105 3.35 -10.64 -3.12
CA ARG A 105 2.36 -10.77 -4.19
C ARG A 105 2.06 -9.42 -4.82
N HIS A 106 1.72 -8.42 -3.99
CA HIS A 106 1.16 -7.16 -4.50
C HIS A 106 2.21 -6.18 -5.00
N LEU A 107 3.44 -6.17 -4.46
CA LEU A 107 4.51 -5.29 -4.94
C LEU A 107 5.21 -5.82 -6.20
N ALA A 108 5.21 -7.13 -6.43
CA ALA A 108 5.91 -7.73 -7.57
C ALA A 108 5.55 -7.10 -8.92
N PRO A 109 4.27 -6.83 -9.25
CA PRO A 109 3.91 -6.11 -10.48
C PRO A 109 4.43 -4.67 -10.52
N LEU A 110 4.39 -3.94 -9.40
CA LEU A 110 4.85 -2.56 -9.33
C LEU A 110 6.37 -2.47 -9.55
N LEU A 111 7.13 -3.36 -8.92
CA LEU A 111 8.58 -3.49 -9.12
C LEU A 111 8.95 -3.87 -10.55
N LYS A 112 8.16 -4.74 -11.19
CA LYS A 112 8.34 -5.10 -12.60
C LYS A 112 8.12 -3.90 -13.53
N MET A 113 7.15 -3.04 -13.23
CA MET A 113 6.87 -1.83 -14.02
C MET A 113 7.90 -0.72 -13.79
N PHE A 114 8.37 -0.58 -12.55
CA PHE A 114 9.28 0.47 -12.10
C PHE A 114 10.43 -0.13 -11.26
N PRO A 115 11.55 -0.51 -11.90
CA PRO A 115 12.69 -1.12 -11.21
C PRO A 115 13.41 -0.15 -10.26
N HIS A 116 13.21 1.16 -10.41
CA HIS A 116 13.84 2.19 -9.57
C HIS A 116 12.91 2.63 -8.43
N LEU A 117 12.35 1.65 -7.71
CA LEU A 117 11.50 1.88 -6.57
C LEU A 117 12.32 1.84 -5.27
N HIS A 118 12.17 2.89 -4.47
CA HIS A 118 12.86 3.08 -3.22
C HIS A 118 11.86 3.25 -2.07
N THR A 119 12.10 2.58 -0.95
CA THR A 119 11.36 2.76 0.30
C THR A 119 12.21 3.49 1.33
N LYS A 120 11.61 3.83 2.49
CA LYS A 120 12.32 4.40 3.65
C LYS A 120 13.57 3.58 4.01
N GLU A 121 13.41 2.26 4.08
CA GLU A 121 14.46 1.30 4.47
C GLU A 121 15.59 1.24 3.44
N SER A 122 15.28 1.47 2.16
CA SER A 122 16.29 1.46 1.10
C SER A 122 17.12 2.76 1.03
N LEU A 123 16.65 3.84 1.65
CA LEU A 123 17.24 5.17 1.52
C LEU A 123 17.99 5.63 2.76
N ALA A 124 17.46 5.30 3.94
CA ALA A 124 18.06 5.69 5.21
C ALA A 124 19.16 4.70 5.64
N THR A 125 20.13 5.19 6.39
CA THR A 125 21.11 4.29 7.03
C THR A 125 20.48 3.59 8.24
N PRO A 126 21.04 2.45 8.69
CA PRO A 126 20.57 1.80 9.90
C PRO A 126 20.55 2.72 11.13
N GLU A 127 21.51 3.63 11.25
CA GLU A 127 21.59 4.61 12.35
C GLU A 127 20.47 5.64 12.28
N GLU A 128 20.16 6.14 11.08
CA GLU A 128 19.03 7.04 10.85
C GLU A 128 17.70 6.33 11.17
N LEU A 129 17.54 5.08 10.74
CA LEU A 129 16.34 4.28 10.99
C LEU A 129 16.13 3.98 12.47
N ALA A 130 17.20 3.64 13.20
CA ALA A 130 17.13 3.31 14.63
C ALA A 130 16.49 4.43 15.46
N THR A 131 16.70 5.70 15.06
CA THR A 131 16.09 6.86 15.73
C THR A 131 14.56 6.85 15.64
N TYR A 132 14.00 6.20 14.62
CA TYR A 132 12.55 6.14 14.36
C TYR A 132 11.92 4.79 14.71
N GLU A 133 12.70 3.74 14.98
CA GLU A 133 12.18 2.42 15.38
C GLU A 133 11.61 2.43 16.81
N VAL A 134 12.05 3.35 17.67
CA VAL A 134 11.66 3.41 19.09
C VAL A 134 10.22 3.88 19.34
N ASN A 135 9.48 4.29 18.30
CA ASN A 135 8.10 4.80 18.44
C ASN A 135 7.07 4.09 17.55
N SER A 136 7.33 2.87 17.07
CA SER A 136 6.23 2.08 16.48
C SER A 136 5.26 1.74 17.60
N CYS A 137 4.11 2.43 17.64
CA CYS A 137 3.03 2.16 18.59
C CYS A 137 2.68 0.66 18.55
N THR A 138 3.22 -0.10 19.49
CA THR A 138 2.67 -1.37 19.93
C THR A 138 1.38 -1.05 20.67
N LEU A 139 0.27 -1.03 19.91
CA LEU A 139 -1.08 -1.14 20.44
C LEU A 139 -1.58 -2.59 20.30
#